data_AF-A0A7S2IYD2-F1
#
_entry.id   AF-A0A7S2IYD2-F1
#
_cell.length_a   1.000
_cell.length_b   1.000
_cell.length_c   1.000
_cell.angle_alpha   90.00
_cell.angle_beta   90.00
_cell.angle_gamma   90.00
#
_symmetry.space_group_name_H-M   'P 1'
#
loop_
_entity.id
_entity.type
_entity.pdbx_description
1 polymer ?
#
loop_
_entity_poly.entity_id
_entity_poly.type
_entity_poly.pdbx_seq_one_letter_code
_entity_poly.pdbx_strand_id
1 'polypeptide(L)'
;WAHRVWPAAQVLAQWLDAYPELVAGRSVLEIGAGAALPSVVAALLGASAVVVSDWPDAQMLHNIEHNLAANLPPHYCKRTAVVGYDWNKTPQPLLDAHAALDGGERFDLILLSDLLYECE
;
A
#
# COMPACT_ATOMS: atom_id res chain seq x y z
N TRP A 1 -15.37 -4.03 -2.80
CA TRP A 1 -14.55 -3.98 -1.57
C TRP A 1 -13.85 -2.60 -1.51
N ALA A 2 -12.91 -2.31 -0.60
CA ALA A 2 -12.22 -1.00 -0.47
C ALA A 2 -13.00 0.25 0.04
N HIS A 3 -14.25 0.13 0.48
CA HIS A 3 -15.02 1.23 1.12
C HIS A 3 -15.06 1.11 2.66
N ARG A 4 -14.40 0.10 3.22
CA ARG A 4 -14.34 -0.17 4.66
C ARG A 4 -12.90 -0.43 5.04
N VAL A 5 -12.52 0.07 6.20
CA VAL A 5 -11.27 -0.28 6.86
C VAL A 5 -11.53 -1.50 7.73
N TRP A 6 -10.74 -2.55 7.54
CA TRP A 6 -10.80 -3.74 8.38
C TRP A 6 -10.11 -3.48 9.73
N PRO A 7 -10.55 -4.09 10.84
CA PRO A 7 -9.93 -3.88 12.15
C PRO A 7 -8.42 -4.13 12.18
N ALA A 8 -7.94 -5.17 11.47
CA ALA A 8 -6.51 -5.46 11.40
C ALA A 8 -5.71 -4.33 10.71
N ALA A 9 -6.29 -3.67 9.69
CA ALA A 9 -5.68 -2.52 9.03
C ALA A 9 -5.57 -1.31 9.97
N GLN A 10 -6.54 -1.11 10.88
CA GLN A 10 -6.46 -0.07 11.92
C GLN A 10 -5.35 -0.36 12.93
N VAL A 11 -5.25 -1.61 13.39
CA VAL A 11 -4.19 -2.03 14.33
C VAL A 11 -2.82 -1.89 13.69
N LEU A 12 -2.65 -2.32 12.44
CA LEU A 12 -1.40 -2.17 11.70
C LEU A 12 -1.03 -0.69 11.50
N ALA A 13 -1.98 0.16 11.13
CA ALA A 13 -1.77 1.59 10.99
C ALA A 13 -1.33 2.24 12.31
N GLN A 14 -1.98 1.91 13.43
CA GLN A 14 -1.57 2.37 14.76
C GLN A 14 -0.17 1.87 15.15
N TRP A 15 0.17 0.64 14.77
CA TRP A 15 1.50 0.09 14.99
C TRP A 15 2.58 0.87 14.20
N LEU A 16 2.33 1.18 12.93
CA LEU A 16 3.25 2.01 12.15
C LEU A 16 3.41 3.42 12.75
N ASP A 17 2.33 4.04 13.21
CA ASP A 17 2.37 5.36 13.87
C ASP A 17 3.17 5.35 15.17
N ALA A 18 3.09 4.25 15.93
CA ALA A 18 3.89 4.06 17.15
C ALA A 18 5.39 3.81 16.87
N TYR A 19 5.73 3.29 15.68
CA TYR A 19 7.10 2.90 15.29
C TYR A 19 7.44 3.40 13.87
N PRO A 20 7.50 4.72 13.65
CA PRO A 20 7.68 5.30 12.32
C PRO A 20 9.01 4.91 11.65
N GLU A 21 10.03 4.55 12.42
CA GLU A 21 11.32 4.05 11.92
C GLU A 21 11.22 2.75 11.12
N LEU A 22 10.10 2.03 11.21
CA LEU A 22 9.82 0.85 10.41
C LEU A 22 9.60 1.18 8.93
N VAL A 23 9.14 2.40 8.63
CA VAL A 23 8.77 2.85 7.27
C VAL A 23 9.54 4.08 6.80
N ALA A 24 10.03 4.92 7.70
CA ALA A 24 10.69 6.17 7.35
C ALA A 24 11.92 5.93 6.46
N GLY A 25 11.91 6.55 5.27
CA GLY A 25 12.97 6.43 4.26
C GLY A 25 13.06 5.07 3.56
N ARG A 26 12.07 4.19 3.75
CA ARG A 26 12.04 2.83 3.16
C ARG A 26 10.99 2.72 2.06
N SER A 27 11.20 1.76 1.16
CA SER A 27 10.18 1.38 0.18
C SER A 27 9.20 0.35 0.77
N VAL A 28 7.91 0.61 0.59
CA VAL A 28 6.83 -0.18 1.19
C VAL A 28 5.89 -0.69 0.12
N LEU A 29 5.52 -1.96 0.21
CA LEU A 29 4.45 -2.58 -0.58
C LEU A 29 3.30 -2.97 0.35
N GLU A 30 2.07 -2.59 0.05
CA GLU A 30 0.87 -3.18 0.65
C GLU A 30 0.22 -4.15 -0.35
N ILE A 31 -0.05 -5.37 0.09
CA ILE A 31 -0.81 -6.38 -0.66
C ILE A 31 -2.20 -6.49 -0.05
N GLY A 32 -3.24 -6.52 -0.89
CA GLY A 32 -4.64 -6.61 -0.44
C GLY A 32 -5.05 -5.38 0.38
N ALA A 33 -4.77 -4.20 -0.13
CA ALA A 33 -4.86 -2.94 0.63
C ALA A 33 -6.28 -2.54 1.07
N GLY A 34 -7.32 -2.99 0.37
CA GLY A 34 -8.70 -2.57 0.59
C GLY A 34 -8.82 -1.05 0.55
N ALA A 35 -9.09 -0.43 1.69
CA ALA A 35 -9.19 1.04 1.80
C ALA A 35 -7.83 1.76 1.87
N ALA A 36 -6.71 1.03 1.89
CA ALA A 36 -5.33 1.52 1.87
C ALA A 36 -4.89 2.35 3.08
N LEU A 37 -5.51 2.14 4.26
CA LEU A 37 -5.14 2.88 5.47
C LEU A 37 -3.66 2.68 5.88
N PRO A 38 -3.10 1.45 5.91
CA PRO A 38 -1.68 1.25 6.22
C PRO A 38 -0.76 1.97 5.24
N SER A 39 -1.06 1.95 3.93
CA SER A 39 -0.31 2.70 2.93
C SER A 39 -0.37 4.21 3.12
N VAL A 40 -1.53 4.78 3.45
CA VAL A 40 -1.67 6.22 3.76
C VAL A 40 -0.76 6.59 4.94
N VAL A 41 -0.81 5.80 6.02
CA VAL A 41 0.02 6.06 7.21
C VAL A 41 1.51 5.90 6.88
N ALA A 42 1.91 4.84 6.18
CA ALA A 42 3.29 4.63 5.76
C ALA A 42 3.84 5.81 4.93
N ALA A 43 3.04 6.32 4.00
CA ALA A 43 3.41 7.49 3.21
C ALA A 43 3.61 8.73 4.10
N LEU A 44 2.65 9.04 4.98
CA LEU A 44 2.71 10.21 5.89
C LEU A 44 3.92 10.16 6.83
N LEU A 45 4.28 8.96 7.31
CA LEU A 45 5.44 8.72 8.17
C LEU A 45 6.80 8.77 7.44
N GLY A 46 6.79 9.03 6.13
CA GLY A 46 7.99 9.36 5.38
C GLY A 46 8.62 8.19 4.64
N ALA A 47 7.85 7.17 4.27
CA ALA A 47 8.30 6.17 3.28
C ALA A 47 8.85 6.85 2.01
N SER A 48 9.90 6.27 1.42
CA SER A 48 10.51 6.78 0.19
C SER A 48 9.61 6.54 -1.02
N ALA A 49 8.97 5.37 -1.04
CA ALA A 49 8.02 4.92 -2.03
C ALA A 49 6.98 3.99 -1.38
N VAL A 50 5.72 4.09 -1.80
CA VAL A 50 4.63 3.21 -1.33
C VAL A 50 3.88 2.67 -2.55
N VAL A 51 3.99 1.37 -2.80
CA VAL A 51 3.17 0.69 -3.80
C VAL A 51 1.99 0.04 -3.09
N VAL A 52 0.79 0.39 -3.53
CA VAL A 52 -0.47 -0.10 -2.99
C VAL A 52 -1.07 -1.05 -4.00
N SER A 53 -1.30 -2.30 -3.61
CA SER A 53 -1.83 -3.30 -4.51
C SER A 53 -3.04 -4.04 -3.97
N ASP A 54 -3.95 -4.36 -4.87
CA ASP A 54 -5.15 -5.14 -4.60
C ASP A 54 -5.67 -5.77 -5.90
N TRP A 55 -6.70 -6.61 -5.84
CA TRP A 55 -7.26 -7.31 -7.00
C TRP A 55 -7.49 -6.35 -8.19
N PRO A 56 -7.15 -6.75 -9.44
CA PRO A 56 -7.19 -5.89 -10.63
C PRO A 56 -8.63 -5.60 -11.12
N ASP A 57 -9.43 -4.99 -10.25
CA ASP A 57 -10.76 -4.46 -10.52
C ASP A 57 -10.73 -2.94 -10.58
N ALA A 58 -11.23 -2.36 -11.67
CA ALA A 58 -11.13 -0.93 -11.93
C ALA A 58 -11.80 -0.07 -10.85
N GLN A 59 -12.95 -0.51 -10.32
CA GLN A 59 -13.64 0.24 -9.27
C GLN A 59 -12.85 0.22 -7.97
N MET A 60 -12.23 -0.91 -7.64
CA MET A 60 -11.39 -1.02 -6.45
C MET A 60 -10.14 -0.14 -6.54
N LEU A 61 -9.41 -0.20 -7.66
CA LEU A 61 -8.23 0.63 -7.86
C LEU A 61 -8.57 2.13 -7.81
N HIS A 62 -9.68 2.53 -8.43
CA HIS A 62 -10.17 3.90 -8.37
C HIS A 62 -10.47 4.36 -6.93
N ASN A 63 -11.07 3.48 -6.11
CA ASN A 63 -11.34 3.81 -4.70
C ASN A 63 -10.04 3.96 -3.89
N ILE A 64 -9.04 3.13 -4.16
CA ILE A 64 -7.71 3.25 -3.52
C ILE A 64 -7.06 4.58 -3.91
N GLU A 65 -7.05 4.92 -5.20
CA GLU A 65 -6.52 6.20 -5.69
C GLU A 65 -7.24 7.39 -5.05
N HIS A 66 -8.57 7.33 -4.95
CA HIS A 66 -9.37 8.35 -4.28
C HIS A 66 -8.98 8.49 -2.80
N ASN A 67 -8.84 7.38 -2.07
CA ASN A 67 -8.47 7.40 -0.66
C ASN A 67 -7.07 7.99 -0.46
N LEU A 68 -6.10 7.64 -1.32
CA LEU A 68 -4.77 8.24 -1.29
C LEU A 68 -4.86 9.75 -1.53
N ALA A 69 -5.52 10.19 -2.61
CA ALA A 69 -5.64 11.60 -2.95
C ALA A 69 -6.39 12.44 -1.90
N ALA A 70 -7.38 11.86 -1.23
CA ALA A 70 -8.16 12.54 -0.20
C ALA A 70 -7.40 12.70 1.13
N ASN A 71 -6.44 11.82 1.42
CA ASN A 71 -5.76 11.78 2.73
C ASN A 71 -4.28 12.15 2.66
N LEU A 72 -3.67 12.18 1.47
CA LEU A 72 -2.27 12.53 1.28
C LEU A 72 -2.11 13.93 0.67
N PRO A 73 -1.24 14.78 1.24
CA PRO A 73 -0.80 15.99 0.55
C PRO A 73 -0.13 15.67 -0.80
N PRO A 74 -0.16 16.56 -1.80
CA PRO A 74 0.32 16.27 -3.16
C PRO A 74 1.77 15.76 -3.26
N HIS A 75 2.66 16.15 -2.34
CA HIS A 75 4.05 15.70 -2.33
C HIS A 75 4.23 14.28 -1.79
N TYR A 76 3.27 13.78 -1.00
CA TYR A 76 3.20 12.37 -0.62
C TYR A 76 2.61 11.54 -1.75
N CYS A 77 1.55 12.01 -2.44
CA CYS A 77 0.95 11.28 -3.59
C CYS A 77 1.96 10.96 -4.69
N LYS A 78 2.95 11.84 -4.92
CA LYS A 78 4.02 11.61 -5.93
C LYS A 78 4.93 10.42 -5.61
N ARG A 79 4.90 9.92 -4.38
CA ARG A 79 5.66 8.76 -3.89
C ARG A 79 4.80 7.51 -3.78
N THR A 80 3.56 7.55 -4.26
CA THR A 80 2.64 6.42 -4.19
C THR A 80 2.28 5.92 -5.59
N ALA A 81 2.10 4.61 -5.75
CA ALA A 81 1.54 4.01 -6.95
C ALA A 81 0.46 2.99 -6.59
N VAL A 82 -0.61 2.93 -7.38
CA VAL A 82 -1.69 1.95 -7.22
C VAL A 82 -1.58 0.92 -8.35
N VAL A 83 -1.57 -0.37 -7.99
CA VAL A 83 -1.37 -1.46 -8.95
C VAL A 83 -2.39 -2.56 -8.74
N GLY A 84 -3.12 -2.91 -9.80
CA GLY A 84 -3.93 -4.12 -9.82
C GLY A 84 -3.05 -5.36 -9.83
N TYR A 85 -3.18 -6.23 -8.82
CA TYR A 85 -2.33 -7.40 -8.64
C TYR A 85 -3.13 -8.63 -8.18
N ASP A 86 -3.09 -9.68 -8.99
CA ASP A 86 -3.53 -11.03 -8.63
C ASP A 86 -2.33 -11.77 -8.01
N TRP A 87 -2.51 -12.25 -6.78
CA TRP A 87 -1.44 -12.89 -5.99
C TRP A 87 -0.87 -14.16 -6.66
N ASN A 88 -1.58 -14.74 -7.62
CA ASN A 88 -1.13 -15.90 -8.39
C ASN A 88 -0.25 -15.53 -9.59
N LYS A 89 0.06 -14.24 -9.78
CA LYS A 89 0.89 -13.74 -10.87
C LYS A 89 2.28 -13.35 -10.38
N THR A 90 3.22 -13.28 -11.32
CA THR A 90 4.56 -12.77 -11.02
C THR A 90 4.48 -11.32 -10.52
N PRO A 91 5.35 -10.91 -9.60
CA PRO A 91 5.30 -9.58 -8.99
C PRO A 91 5.84 -8.47 -9.91
N GLN A 92 6.11 -8.76 -11.19
CA GLN A 92 6.75 -7.81 -12.10
C GLN A 92 6.03 -6.45 -12.17
N PRO A 93 4.68 -6.37 -12.26
CA PRO A 93 4.00 -5.07 -12.27
C PRO A 93 4.23 -4.25 -10.99
N LEU A 94 4.40 -4.91 -9.83
CA LEU A 94 4.71 -4.24 -8.56
C LEU A 94 6.14 -3.69 -8.57
N LEU A 95 7.09 -4.47 -9.08
CA LEU A 95 8.49 -4.08 -9.20
C LEU A 95 8.66 -2.93 -10.20
N ASP A 96 7.95 -2.98 -11.34
CA ASP A 96 7.99 -1.93 -12.35
C ASP A 96 7.42 -0.61 -11.79
N ALA A 97 6.33 -0.67 -11.01
CA ALA A 97 5.75 0.49 -10.36
C ALA A 97 6.70 1.09 -9.30
N HIS A 98 7.37 0.25 -8.52
CA HIS A 98 8.38 0.69 -7.57
C HIS A 98 9.58 1.35 -8.27
N ALA A 99 10.12 0.71 -9.31
CA ALA A 99 11.21 1.25 -10.11
C ALA A 99 10.84 2.59 -10.76
N ALA A 100 9.57 2.80 -11.13
CA ALA A 100 9.09 4.07 -11.66
C ALA A 100 9.03 5.20 -10.59
N LEU A 101 8.90 4.85 -9.30
CA LEU A 101 8.87 5.83 -8.20
C LEU A 101 10.27 6.29 -7.80
N ASP A 102 11.22 5.36 -7.60
CA ASP A 102 12.55 5.68 -7.08
C ASP A 102 13.71 4.85 -7.66
N GLY A 103 13.44 4.01 -8.66
CA GLY A 103 14.45 3.17 -9.32
C GLY A 103 14.84 1.92 -8.52
N GLY A 104 14.14 1.58 -7.44
CA GLY A 104 14.45 0.42 -6.63
C GLY A 104 14.01 -0.93 -7.24
N GLU A 105 14.75 -2.00 -6.93
CA GLU A 105 14.51 -3.36 -7.44
C GLU A 105 13.81 -4.29 -6.44
N ARG A 106 13.61 -3.84 -5.19
CA ARG A 106 13.01 -4.61 -4.10
C ARG A 106 12.33 -3.69 -3.09
N PHE A 107 11.36 -4.24 -2.36
CA PHE A 107 10.74 -3.55 -1.22
C PHE A 107 11.50 -3.83 0.07
N ASP A 108 11.67 -2.82 0.91
CA ASP A 108 12.25 -2.97 2.24
C ASP A 108 11.23 -3.54 3.25
N LEU A 109 9.93 -3.25 3.04
CA LEU A 109 8.84 -3.72 3.89
C LEU A 109 7.61 -4.10 3.06
N ILE A 110 6.97 -5.21 3.41
CA ILE A 110 5.68 -5.65 2.85
C ILE A 110 4.64 -5.67 3.96
N LEU A 111 3.52 -4.99 3.75
CA LEU A 111 2.38 -4.90 4.66
C LEU A 111 1.28 -5.87 4.19
N LEU A 112 0.76 -6.65 5.14
CA LEU A 112 -0.31 -7.62 4.95
C LEU A 112 -1.28 -7.44 6.12
N SER A 113 -2.51 -7.00 5.86
CA SER A 113 -3.53 -6.85 6.91
C SER A 113 -4.79 -7.63 6.56
N ASP A 114 -5.17 -8.55 7.43
CA ASP A 114 -6.37 -9.38 7.29
C ASP A 114 -6.42 -10.24 6.01
N LEU A 115 -5.28 -10.78 5.55
CA LEU A 115 -5.22 -11.62 4.35
C LEU A 115 -5.28 -13.13 4.62
N LEU A 116 -5.33 -13.53 5.89
CA LEU A 116 -5.40 -14.93 6.32
C LEU A 116 -6.82 -15.28 6.76
N TYR A 117 -7.72 -15.45 5.79
CA TYR A 117 -9.14 -15.69 6.05
C TYR A 117 -9.72 -16.90 5.30
N GLU A 118 -9.05 -17.39 4.25
CA GLU A 118 -9.44 -18.61 3.53
C GLU A 118 -8.49 -19.75 3.90
N CYS A 119 -9.07 -20.86 4.40
CA CYS A 119 -8.40 -22.12 4.68
C CYS A 119 -9.01 -23.22 3.81
N GLU A 120 -8.89 -23.14 2.49
CA GLU A 120 -9.17 -24.26 1.58
C GLU A 120 -8.17 -24.32 0.43
#